data_AF-A0A973UVR7-F1
#
_entry.id   AF-A0A973UVR7-F1
#
_cell.length_a   1.000
_cell.length_b   1.000
_cell.length_c   1.000
_cell.angle_alpha   90.00
_cell.angle_beta   90.00
_cell.angle_gamma   90.00
#
_symmetry.space_group_name_H-M   'P 1'
#
loop_
_entity.id
_entity.type
_entity.pdbx_description
1 polymer ?
#
loop_
_entity_poly.entity_id
_entity_poly.type
_entity_poly.pdbx_seq_one_letter_code
_entity_poly.pdbx_strand_id
1 'polypeptide(L)'
;GGRHAARLLAVAPPVTVLIVAATAYAPALVILPLSGEAGTARFVLACVIAVVATAGAPLAAVGGWVLLTRWDGGLERTPIPFEKKYAAGALGVGLAAAASITGAVTHVRIVGALLVVATFLAAVMLLLGEAQRWSETHGAPPGLLVLGFTRVPVSALTAGLLVLASFWLGDGAEHAVHRQRDLPAALSGQAGVSLSGAFAAWVAGNCAGPGVPGRQVPLFLVAAPGGGLRAAYWTSSTLTDLFGATRAAGSVEGCAAAAPSDRVFAMGGASGGSLGALAYAAGLDSGRGSDWYDEQVGRPDFLTDPLTWMLTVDLARGYVGYGGQDRARRLEDGFARSVTGLGDDFFAGQWGLGGRTPLMLLTGTQVESGCRLNISGLRLTDAAGRAAGGGCTAIGHGVARLDAPVTTDLLDVLCGRDGAAAASLSRSTAAVLSARFPYVSPSGQLYGCGSAHGAPTAIVDGGYAENTGLGMLLALWPRLSALIAAHNTTPGNAQIVPVLLEISNGYARVAAPRVSGRTVEGLVPTSTRARPDALDERALEQQAAAAFAGRVPGSALACDLALNEGRFVVISPRISPGLPAPLAWSLSTLATDDLSAQRERALVTLGPAVRAWATSNLSCLVSAPAAS
;
A
#
# COMPACT_ATOMS: atom_id res chain seq x y z
N GLY A 1 -11.45 1.37 -48.29
CA GLY A 1 -10.57 1.41 -47.10
C GLY A 1 -11.06 2.38 -46.04
N GLY A 2 -10.84 3.69 -46.21
CA GLY A 2 -11.01 4.70 -45.15
C GLY A 2 -12.42 4.85 -44.53
N ARG A 3 -13.51 4.72 -45.31
CA ARG A 3 -14.89 4.80 -44.75
C ARG A 3 -15.23 3.66 -43.79
N HIS A 4 -14.72 2.46 -44.04
CA HIS A 4 -14.90 1.32 -43.13
C HIS A 4 -14.07 1.51 -41.85
N ALA A 5 -12.83 1.96 -41.97
CA ALA A 5 -11.97 2.24 -40.81
C ALA A 5 -12.53 3.37 -39.92
N ALA A 6 -13.06 4.45 -40.51
CA ALA A 6 -13.67 5.55 -39.77
C ALA A 6 -14.97 5.14 -39.04
N ARG A 7 -15.82 4.32 -39.68
CA ARG A 7 -17.02 3.76 -39.05
C ARG A 7 -16.67 2.78 -37.91
N LEU A 8 -15.60 2.01 -38.06
CA LEU A 8 -15.14 1.06 -37.04
C LEU A 8 -14.54 1.79 -35.82
N LEU A 9 -13.73 2.82 -36.05
CA LEU A 9 -13.17 3.70 -35.01
C LEU A 9 -14.24 4.51 -34.26
N ALA A 10 -15.33 4.86 -34.94
CA ALA A 10 -16.47 5.58 -34.38
C ALA A 10 -17.35 4.72 -33.45
N VAL A 11 -17.54 3.44 -33.79
CA VAL A 11 -18.38 2.50 -33.04
C VAL A 11 -17.62 1.82 -31.91
N ALA A 12 -16.29 1.78 -31.99
CA ALA A 12 -15.45 1.14 -30.97
C ALA A 12 -15.68 1.71 -29.55
N PRO A 13 -15.68 3.04 -29.30
CA PRO A 13 -15.87 3.57 -27.95
C PRO A 13 -17.22 3.19 -27.29
N PRO A 14 -18.40 3.36 -27.93
CA PRO A 14 -19.68 2.97 -27.30
C PRO A 14 -19.81 1.45 -27.12
N VAL A 15 -19.30 0.65 -28.05
CA VAL A 15 -19.26 -0.82 -27.88
C VAL A 15 -18.33 -1.23 -26.74
N THR A 16 -17.16 -0.59 -26.62
CA THR A 16 -16.24 -0.83 -25.51
C THR A 16 -16.88 -0.43 -24.18
N VAL A 17 -17.58 0.70 -24.08
CA VAL A 17 -18.27 1.08 -22.84
C VAL A 17 -19.43 0.13 -22.50
N LEU A 18 -20.19 -0.33 -23.48
CA LEU A 18 -21.25 -1.33 -23.29
C LEU A 18 -20.71 -2.69 -22.87
N ILE A 19 -19.58 -3.13 -23.45
CA ILE A 19 -18.88 -4.36 -23.04
C ILE A 19 -18.33 -4.20 -21.63
N VAL A 20 -17.66 -3.07 -21.32
CA VAL A 20 -17.12 -2.77 -19.99
C VAL A 20 -18.23 -2.75 -18.95
N ALA A 21 -19.37 -2.12 -19.25
CA ALA A 21 -20.55 -2.15 -18.40
C ALA A 21 -21.05 -3.58 -18.21
N ALA A 22 -21.26 -4.36 -19.28
CA ALA A 22 -21.69 -5.75 -19.19
C ALA A 22 -20.71 -6.61 -18.37
N THR A 23 -19.40 -6.42 -18.53
CA THR A 23 -18.37 -7.12 -17.75
C THR A 23 -18.28 -6.66 -16.30
N ALA A 24 -18.60 -5.39 -16.01
CA ALA A 24 -18.65 -4.85 -14.65
C ALA A 24 -19.89 -5.36 -13.89
N TYR A 25 -20.98 -5.65 -14.59
CA TYR A 25 -22.22 -6.16 -14.01
C TYR A 25 -22.34 -7.70 -14.03
N ALA A 26 -21.56 -8.41 -14.85
CA ALA A 26 -21.54 -9.87 -14.89
C ALA A 26 -21.18 -10.55 -13.54
N PRO A 27 -20.25 -10.02 -12.72
CA PRO A 27 -19.96 -10.57 -11.40
C PRO A 27 -21.16 -10.51 -10.44
N ALA A 28 -22.04 -9.51 -10.56
CA ALA A 28 -23.24 -9.42 -9.72
C ALA A 28 -24.18 -10.62 -9.93
N LEU A 29 -24.27 -11.16 -11.15
CA LEU A 29 -25.07 -12.35 -11.48
C LEU A 29 -24.49 -13.64 -10.90
N VAL A 30 -23.19 -13.68 -10.62
CA VAL A 30 -22.47 -14.87 -10.12
C VAL A 30 -22.27 -14.83 -8.62
N ILE A 31 -22.06 -13.64 -8.03
CA ILE A 31 -21.67 -13.46 -6.62
C ILE A 31 -22.88 -13.34 -5.69
N LEU A 32 -23.95 -12.64 -6.10
CA LEU A 32 -25.15 -12.45 -5.27
C LEU A 32 -25.91 -13.76 -4.92
N PRO A 33 -25.93 -14.82 -5.74
CA PRO A 33 -26.51 -16.11 -5.35
C PRO A 33 -25.70 -16.83 -4.25
N LEU A 34 -24.40 -16.54 -4.17
CA LEU A 34 -23.45 -17.17 -3.24
C LEU A 34 -23.39 -16.48 -1.87
N SER A 35 -23.98 -15.27 -1.74
CA SER A 35 -23.96 -14.48 -0.50
C SER A 35 -25.12 -14.79 0.47
N GLY A 36 -25.93 -15.82 0.20
CA GLY A 36 -27.07 -16.21 1.04
C GLY A 36 -28.30 -15.29 0.93
N GLU A 37 -28.27 -14.25 0.10
CA GLU A 37 -29.38 -13.30 -0.10
C GLU A 37 -30.35 -13.68 -1.23
N ALA A 38 -30.23 -14.90 -1.79
CA ALA A 38 -30.94 -15.37 -2.98
C ALA A 38 -32.48 -15.33 -2.90
N GLY A 39 -33.06 -15.13 -1.71
CA GLY A 39 -34.51 -15.03 -1.49
C GLY A 39 -35.06 -13.61 -1.32
N THR A 40 -34.23 -12.57 -1.38
CA THR A 40 -34.68 -11.19 -1.12
C THR A 40 -35.17 -10.49 -2.38
N ALA A 41 -36.12 -9.56 -2.24
CA ALA A 41 -36.57 -8.71 -3.37
C ALA A 41 -35.43 -7.90 -4.00
N ARG A 42 -34.37 -7.62 -3.22
CA ARG A 42 -33.13 -6.95 -3.67
C ARG A 42 -32.33 -7.83 -4.63
N PHE A 43 -32.24 -9.13 -4.36
CA PHE A 43 -31.61 -10.11 -5.24
C PHE A 43 -32.33 -10.22 -6.59
N VAL A 44 -33.67 -10.33 -6.56
CA VAL A 44 -34.49 -10.40 -7.78
C VAL A 44 -34.33 -9.14 -8.64
N LEU A 45 -34.36 -7.96 -8.01
CA LEU A 45 -34.19 -6.69 -8.72
C LEU A 45 -32.78 -6.55 -9.33
N ALA A 46 -31.74 -6.94 -8.61
CA ALA A 46 -30.36 -6.93 -9.11
C ALA A 46 -30.15 -7.90 -10.28
N CYS A 47 -30.73 -9.11 -10.20
CA CYS A 47 -30.71 -10.08 -11.29
C CYS A 47 -31.45 -9.57 -12.53
N VAL A 48 -32.61 -8.94 -12.38
CA VAL A 48 -33.35 -8.33 -13.50
C VAL A 48 -32.54 -7.22 -14.16
N ILE A 49 -31.95 -6.31 -13.37
CA ILE A 49 -31.12 -5.21 -13.89
C ILE A 49 -29.90 -5.77 -14.63
N ALA A 50 -29.22 -6.78 -14.08
CA ALA A 50 -28.06 -7.36 -14.71
C ALA A 50 -28.40 -8.19 -15.95
N VAL A 51 -29.54 -8.89 -16.01
CA VAL A 51 -30.05 -9.54 -17.23
C VAL A 51 -30.39 -8.50 -18.30
N VAL A 52 -31.05 -7.40 -17.94
CA VAL A 52 -31.35 -6.31 -18.87
C VAL A 52 -30.08 -5.64 -19.38
N ALA A 53 -29.08 -5.42 -18.54
CA ALA A 53 -27.81 -4.83 -18.94
C ALA A 53 -26.98 -5.79 -19.83
N THR A 54 -26.92 -7.09 -19.48
CA THR A 54 -26.13 -8.09 -20.22
C THR A 54 -26.79 -8.55 -21.52
N ALA A 55 -28.12 -8.62 -21.59
CA ALA A 55 -28.84 -8.98 -22.82
C ALA A 55 -29.18 -7.75 -23.68
N GLY A 56 -29.47 -6.61 -23.05
CA GLY A 56 -29.84 -5.37 -23.74
C GLY A 56 -28.67 -4.67 -24.43
N ALA A 57 -27.47 -4.72 -23.84
CA ALA A 57 -26.29 -4.08 -24.43
C ALA A 57 -25.84 -4.73 -25.77
N PRO A 58 -25.76 -6.07 -25.91
CA PRO A 58 -25.47 -6.72 -27.19
C PRO A 58 -26.58 -6.50 -28.22
N LEU A 59 -27.85 -6.53 -27.81
CA LEU A 59 -28.98 -6.30 -28.73
C LEU A 59 -29.03 -4.85 -29.23
N ALA A 60 -28.71 -3.87 -28.39
CA ALA A 60 -28.57 -2.47 -28.79
C ALA A 60 -27.35 -2.25 -29.69
N ALA A 61 -26.22 -2.90 -29.40
CA ALA A 61 -25.00 -2.84 -30.22
C ALA A 61 -25.18 -3.50 -31.59
N VAL A 62 -25.78 -4.70 -31.64
CA VAL A 62 -26.08 -5.43 -32.88
C VAL A 62 -27.18 -4.73 -33.66
N GLY A 63 -28.23 -4.24 -32.99
CA GLY A 63 -29.29 -3.45 -33.61
C GLY A 63 -28.77 -2.15 -34.22
N GLY A 64 -27.90 -1.44 -33.50
CA GLY A 64 -27.20 -0.25 -34.00
C GLY A 64 -26.27 -0.56 -35.16
N TRP A 65 -25.48 -1.63 -35.07
CA TRP A 65 -24.59 -2.09 -36.15
C TRP A 65 -25.35 -2.49 -37.41
N VAL A 66 -26.45 -3.24 -37.30
CA VAL A 66 -27.29 -3.67 -38.43
C VAL A 66 -27.99 -2.48 -39.08
N LEU A 67 -28.45 -1.50 -38.30
CA LEU A 67 -29.02 -0.25 -38.83
C LEU A 67 -27.96 0.60 -39.55
N LEU A 68 -26.75 0.73 -38.99
CA LEU A 68 -25.67 1.52 -39.56
C LEU A 68 -25.03 0.88 -40.80
N THR A 69 -25.01 -0.45 -40.88
CA THR A 69 -24.47 -1.20 -42.04
C THR A 69 -25.44 -1.31 -43.20
N ARG A 70 -26.76 -1.24 -42.94
CA ARG A 70 -27.80 -1.26 -43.99
C ARG A 70 -28.21 0.12 -44.51
N TRP A 71 -27.67 1.20 -43.93
CA TRP A 71 -28.01 2.57 -44.34
C TRP A 71 -27.04 3.08 -45.43
N ASP A 72 -27.51 3.11 -46.68
CA ASP A 72 -26.83 3.72 -47.84
C ASP A 72 -27.47 5.05 -48.33
N GLY A 73 -28.54 5.52 -47.67
CA GLY A 73 -29.21 6.78 -48.03
C GLY A 73 -28.40 8.04 -47.67
N GLY A 74 -28.43 9.04 -48.56
CA GLY A 74 -27.87 10.38 -48.33
C GLY A 74 -28.46 11.07 -47.08
N LEU A 75 -27.61 11.87 -46.42
CA LEU A 75 -27.82 12.46 -45.08
C LEU A 75 -29.06 13.39 -44.91
N GLU A 76 -29.78 13.73 -45.98
CA GLU A 76 -30.97 14.61 -45.90
C GLU A 76 -32.24 13.89 -45.43
N ARG A 77 -32.22 12.56 -45.26
CA ARG A 77 -33.39 11.79 -44.82
C ARG A 77 -33.08 10.97 -43.57
N THR A 78 -32.99 11.61 -42.41
CA THR A 78 -33.11 10.89 -41.14
C THR A 78 -34.56 10.38 -41.00
N PRO A 79 -34.81 9.10 -40.71
CA PRO A 79 -36.17 8.61 -40.51
C PRO A 79 -36.79 9.23 -39.26
N ILE A 80 -37.94 9.91 -39.39
CA ILE A 80 -38.76 10.46 -38.29
C ILE A 80 -38.95 9.48 -37.09
N PRO A 81 -39.06 8.15 -37.28
CA PRO A 81 -39.14 7.19 -36.17
C PRO A 81 -37.87 7.11 -35.29
N PHE A 82 -36.69 7.42 -35.84
CA PHE A 82 -35.42 7.38 -35.11
C PHE A 82 -35.30 8.55 -34.13
N GLU A 83 -35.67 9.76 -34.57
CA GLU A 83 -35.65 10.95 -33.71
C GLU A 83 -36.63 10.84 -32.54
N LYS A 84 -37.82 10.25 -32.76
CA LYS A 84 -38.79 10.00 -31.68
C LYS A 84 -38.27 8.99 -30.64
N LYS A 85 -37.61 7.92 -31.08
CA LYS A 85 -37.01 6.92 -30.17
C LYS A 85 -35.82 7.49 -29.40
N TYR A 86 -34.99 8.30 -30.06
CA TYR A 86 -33.86 8.99 -29.42
C TYR A 86 -34.34 10.01 -28.38
N ALA A 87 -35.33 10.85 -28.72
CA ALA A 87 -35.92 11.81 -27.79
C ALA A 87 -36.58 11.14 -26.58
N ALA A 88 -37.29 10.02 -26.79
CA ALA A 88 -37.86 9.22 -25.70
C ALA A 88 -36.77 8.61 -24.79
N GLY A 89 -35.67 8.13 -25.39
CA GLY A 89 -34.51 7.64 -24.64
C GLY A 89 -33.83 8.73 -23.81
N ALA A 90 -33.57 9.90 -24.41
CA ALA A 90 -32.99 11.05 -23.73
C ALA A 90 -33.88 11.55 -22.58
N LEU A 91 -35.20 11.59 -22.77
CA LEU A 91 -36.16 11.92 -21.73
C LEU A 91 -36.14 10.89 -20.58
N GLY A 92 -36.07 9.59 -20.90
CA GLY A 92 -35.95 8.53 -19.91
C GLY A 92 -34.68 8.62 -19.08
N VAL A 93 -33.54 8.91 -19.70
CA VAL A 93 -32.26 9.14 -19.01
C VAL A 93 -32.31 10.40 -18.15
N GLY A 94 -32.92 11.49 -18.64
CA GLY A 94 -33.10 12.73 -17.88
C GLY A 94 -33.97 12.55 -16.62
N LEU A 95 -35.05 11.77 -16.72
CA LEU A 95 -35.90 11.43 -15.57
C LEU A 95 -35.18 10.53 -14.56
N ALA A 96 -34.41 9.54 -15.04
CA ALA A 96 -33.57 8.71 -14.19
C ALA A 96 -32.49 9.54 -13.47
N ALA A 97 -31.89 10.52 -14.15
CA ALA A 97 -30.93 11.46 -13.55
C ALA A 97 -31.57 12.29 -12.44
N ALA A 98 -32.74 12.88 -12.69
CA ALA A 98 -33.46 13.69 -11.71
C ALA A 98 -33.86 12.85 -10.49
N ALA A 99 -34.33 11.63 -10.69
CA ALA A 99 -34.65 10.69 -9.61
C ALA A 99 -33.40 10.30 -8.81
N SER A 100 -32.26 10.10 -9.48
CA SER A 100 -30.97 9.78 -8.84
C SER A 100 -30.45 10.93 -7.98
N ILE A 101 -30.47 12.16 -8.52
CA ILE A 101 -30.04 13.38 -7.81
C ILE A 101 -30.96 13.62 -6.60
N THR A 102 -32.26 13.51 -6.78
CA THR A 102 -33.24 13.67 -5.69
C THR A 102 -33.06 12.60 -4.62
N GLY A 103 -32.85 11.34 -5.00
CA GLY A 103 -32.54 10.24 -4.08
C GLY A 103 -31.23 10.42 -3.31
N ALA A 104 -30.20 10.97 -3.96
CA ALA A 104 -28.93 11.31 -3.33
C ALA A 104 -29.06 12.47 -2.32
N VAL A 105 -29.78 13.53 -2.68
CA VAL A 105 -30.03 14.69 -1.80
C VAL A 105 -30.89 14.31 -0.59
N THR A 106 -31.80 13.35 -0.75
CA THR A 106 -32.69 12.85 0.33
C THR A 106 -32.09 11.69 1.13
N HIS A 107 -30.81 11.33 0.90
CA HIS A 107 -30.09 10.25 1.60
C HIS A 107 -30.73 8.84 1.50
N VAL A 108 -31.43 8.54 0.41
CA VAL A 108 -31.97 7.20 0.15
C VAL A 108 -30.85 6.26 -0.29
N ARG A 109 -30.35 5.42 0.64
CA ARG A 109 -29.16 4.56 0.47
C ARG A 109 -29.15 3.65 -0.77
N ILE A 110 -30.33 3.28 -1.28
CA ILE A 110 -30.49 2.34 -2.42
C ILE A 110 -30.38 3.04 -3.78
N VAL A 111 -30.60 4.36 -3.84
CA VAL A 111 -30.76 5.12 -5.11
C VAL A 111 -29.44 5.78 -5.56
N GLY A 112 -28.42 5.85 -4.71
CA GLY A 112 -27.27 6.74 -4.93
C GLY A 112 -26.15 6.24 -5.85
N ALA A 113 -25.91 4.94 -5.99
CA ALA A 113 -24.72 4.45 -6.71
C ALA A 113 -25.05 3.81 -8.07
N LEU A 114 -25.91 2.78 -8.08
CA LEU A 114 -26.25 2.04 -9.31
C LEU A 114 -26.98 2.92 -10.34
N LEU A 115 -27.93 3.72 -9.87
CA LEU A 115 -28.70 4.63 -10.71
C LEU A 115 -27.86 5.81 -11.20
N VAL A 116 -26.95 6.33 -10.38
CA VAL A 116 -26.02 7.40 -10.78
C VAL A 116 -25.04 6.90 -11.83
N VAL A 117 -24.43 5.73 -11.64
CA VAL A 117 -23.50 5.14 -12.63
C VAL A 117 -24.24 4.80 -13.92
N ALA A 118 -25.42 4.18 -13.85
CA ALA A 118 -26.20 3.86 -15.04
C ALA A 118 -26.65 5.13 -15.80
N THR A 119 -27.08 6.16 -15.08
CA THR A 119 -27.43 7.46 -15.66
C THR A 119 -26.22 8.14 -16.29
N PHE A 120 -25.08 8.14 -15.60
CA PHE A 120 -23.83 8.71 -16.11
C PHE A 120 -23.40 8.00 -17.40
N LEU A 121 -23.35 6.67 -17.40
CA LEU A 121 -23.00 5.89 -18.58
C LEU A 121 -24.00 6.14 -19.72
N ALA A 122 -25.30 6.22 -19.43
CA ALA A 122 -26.31 6.53 -20.43
C ALA A 122 -26.15 7.95 -21.00
N ALA A 123 -25.85 8.95 -20.16
CA ALA A 123 -25.58 10.32 -20.59
C ALA A 123 -24.31 10.41 -21.45
N VAL A 124 -23.24 9.72 -21.07
CA VAL A 124 -22.01 9.60 -21.86
C VAL A 124 -22.28 8.93 -23.20
N MET A 125 -23.08 7.86 -23.24
CA MET A 125 -23.48 7.22 -24.49
C MET A 125 -24.30 8.13 -25.40
N LEU A 126 -25.23 8.92 -24.84
CA LEU A 126 -25.99 9.91 -25.60
C LEU A 126 -25.08 11.01 -26.16
N LEU A 127 -24.15 11.53 -25.35
CA LEU A 127 -23.17 12.53 -25.77
C LEU A 127 -22.25 12.01 -26.87
N LEU A 128 -21.72 10.79 -26.72
CA LEU A 128 -20.89 10.15 -27.75
C LEU A 128 -21.70 9.85 -29.02
N GLY A 129 -22.97 9.49 -28.88
CA GLY A 129 -23.89 9.30 -29.99
C GLY A 129 -24.15 10.59 -30.79
N GLU A 130 -24.36 11.72 -30.11
CA GLU A 130 -24.51 13.02 -30.77
C GLU A 130 -23.20 13.55 -31.36
N ALA A 131 -22.08 13.36 -30.65
CA ALA A 131 -20.75 13.65 -31.16
C ALA A 131 -20.47 12.87 -32.46
N GLN A 132 -20.92 11.61 -32.52
CA GLN A 132 -20.83 10.78 -33.70
C GLN A 132 -21.77 11.26 -34.83
N ARG A 133 -23.02 11.58 -34.51
CA ARG A 133 -23.98 12.16 -35.47
C ARG A 133 -23.45 13.47 -36.07
N TRP A 134 -22.81 14.30 -35.27
CA TRP A 134 -22.17 15.55 -35.71
C TRP A 134 -20.97 15.28 -36.62
N SER A 135 -20.10 14.33 -36.25
CA SER A 135 -18.96 13.86 -37.06
C SER A 135 -19.40 13.39 -38.46
N GLU A 136 -20.56 12.73 -38.56
CA GLU A 136 -21.10 12.24 -39.82
C GLU A 136 -21.80 13.31 -40.67
N THR A 137 -22.24 14.41 -40.06
CA THR A 137 -22.93 15.51 -40.76
C THR A 137 -21.99 16.63 -41.21
N HIS A 138 -20.81 16.76 -40.60
CA HIS A 138 -19.85 17.83 -40.89
C HIS A 138 -18.59 17.30 -41.59
N GLY A 139 -18.05 18.08 -42.53
CA GLY A 139 -16.77 17.78 -43.19
C GLY A 139 -15.57 18.08 -42.28
N ALA A 140 -14.46 17.39 -42.49
CA ALA A 140 -13.22 17.70 -41.77
C ALA A 140 -12.68 19.09 -42.16
N PRO A 141 -12.23 19.92 -41.21
CA PRO A 141 -11.54 21.17 -41.51
C PRO A 141 -10.20 20.90 -42.22
N PRO A 142 -9.65 21.89 -42.95
CA PRO A 142 -8.45 21.71 -43.79
C PRO A 142 -7.27 21.04 -43.08
N GLY A 143 -7.01 21.38 -41.81
CA GLY A 143 -5.91 20.79 -41.03
C GLY A 143 -6.07 19.28 -40.77
N LEU A 144 -7.30 18.80 -40.56
CA LEU A 144 -7.57 17.37 -40.36
C LEU A 144 -7.57 16.61 -41.70
N LEU A 145 -7.93 17.26 -42.80
CA LEU A 145 -7.83 16.68 -44.15
C LEU A 145 -6.38 16.37 -44.53
N VAL A 146 -5.42 17.23 -44.16
CA VAL A 146 -3.97 17.00 -44.36
C VAL A 146 -3.47 15.75 -43.62
N LEU A 147 -4.09 15.45 -42.46
CA LEU A 147 -3.79 14.26 -41.65
C LEU A 147 -4.55 13.00 -42.13
N GLY A 148 -5.26 13.07 -43.26
CA GLY A 148 -5.97 11.94 -43.87
C GLY A 148 -7.38 11.70 -43.29
N PHE A 149 -7.88 12.57 -42.41
CA PHE A 149 -9.24 12.46 -41.88
C PHE A 149 -10.25 13.05 -42.86
N THR A 150 -11.25 12.26 -43.25
CA THR A 150 -12.35 12.70 -44.13
C THR A 150 -13.53 13.29 -43.35
N ARG A 151 -13.57 13.08 -42.03
CA ARG A 151 -14.61 13.52 -41.08
C ARG A 151 -13.94 13.97 -39.79
N VAL A 152 -14.60 14.81 -38.99
CA VAL A 152 -14.08 15.24 -37.68
C VAL A 152 -14.30 14.14 -36.65
N PRO A 153 -13.28 13.47 -36.12
CA PRO A 153 -13.46 12.35 -35.19
C PRO A 153 -13.77 12.87 -33.78
N VAL A 154 -14.95 13.49 -33.59
CA VAL A 154 -15.31 14.20 -32.34
C VAL A 154 -15.18 13.32 -31.11
N SER A 155 -15.60 12.06 -31.14
CA SER A 155 -15.45 11.15 -30.00
C SER A 155 -13.98 10.89 -29.63
N ALA A 156 -13.11 10.70 -30.63
CA ALA A 156 -11.68 10.53 -30.40
C ALA A 156 -10.99 11.84 -29.97
N LEU A 157 -11.43 12.98 -30.51
CA LEU A 157 -10.95 14.31 -30.10
C LEU A 157 -11.40 14.65 -28.69
N THR A 158 -12.63 14.33 -28.30
CA THR A 158 -13.14 14.50 -26.94
C THR A 158 -12.42 13.56 -25.99
N ALA A 159 -12.24 12.28 -26.33
CA ALA A 159 -11.45 11.36 -25.51
C ALA A 159 -9.99 11.83 -25.37
N GLY A 160 -9.37 12.28 -26.46
CA GLY A 160 -8.02 12.85 -26.46
C GLY A 160 -7.92 14.13 -25.65
N LEU A 161 -8.90 15.04 -25.76
CA LEU A 161 -9.00 16.26 -24.98
C LEU A 161 -9.19 15.95 -23.50
N LEU A 162 -9.99 14.94 -23.14
CA LEU A 162 -10.19 14.50 -21.76
C LEU A 162 -8.91 13.90 -21.17
N VAL A 163 -8.18 13.09 -21.95
CA VAL A 163 -6.86 12.58 -21.56
C VAL A 163 -5.88 13.74 -21.39
N LEU A 164 -5.81 14.68 -22.33
CA LEU A 164 -4.95 15.86 -22.21
C LEU A 164 -5.36 16.73 -21.00
N ALA A 165 -6.65 16.99 -20.79
CA ALA A 165 -7.16 17.76 -19.66
C ALA A 165 -6.75 17.15 -18.32
N SER A 166 -6.74 15.81 -18.20
CA SER A 166 -6.26 15.13 -16.99
C SER A 166 -4.78 15.36 -16.67
N PHE A 167 -3.95 15.65 -17.67
CA PHE A 167 -2.54 16.03 -17.46
C PHE A 167 -2.32 17.50 -17.16
N TRP A 168 -3.25 18.38 -17.58
CA TRP A 168 -3.07 19.83 -17.53
C TRP A 168 -3.88 20.53 -16.42
N LEU A 169 -4.97 19.91 -15.95
CA LEU A 169 -5.86 20.50 -14.93
C LEU A 169 -5.59 20.00 -13.51
N GLY A 170 -4.94 18.86 -13.35
CA GLY A 170 -4.54 18.34 -12.04
C GLY A 170 -3.23 18.96 -11.58
N ASP A 171 -3.22 19.60 -10.40
CA ASP A 171 -2.01 20.10 -9.77
C ASP A 171 -1.38 19.08 -8.80
N GLY A 172 -1.99 17.90 -8.69
CA GLY A 172 -1.54 16.76 -7.91
C GLY A 172 -1.79 16.89 -6.40
N ALA A 173 -2.39 17.99 -5.95
CA ALA A 173 -2.67 18.23 -4.53
C ALA A 173 -3.61 17.17 -3.92
N GLU A 174 -4.46 16.55 -4.73
CA GLU A 174 -5.36 15.47 -4.34
C GLU A 174 -4.63 14.21 -3.86
N HIS A 175 -3.35 14.06 -4.25
CA HIS A 175 -2.49 12.95 -3.87
C HIS A 175 -1.57 13.30 -2.70
N ALA A 176 -1.67 14.51 -2.15
CA ALA A 176 -0.92 14.91 -0.97
C ALA A 176 -1.19 13.96 0.20
N VAL A 177 -0.11 13.49 0.82
CA VAL A 177 -0.21 12.61 1.98
C VAL A 177 -0.95 13.34 3.11
N HIS A 178 -1.94 12.65 3.67
CA HIS A 178 -2.77 13.22 4.72
C HIS A 178 -1.98 13.43 6.01
N ARG A 179 -2.08 14.63 6.59
CA ARG A 179 -1.40 15.02 7.83
C ARG A 179 -2.45 15.57 8.78
N GLN A 180 -2.37 15.18 10.05
CA GLN A 180 -3.46 15.43 11.01
C GLN A 180 -3.03 16.17 12.27
N ARG A 181 -1.76 16.13 12.65
CA ARG A 181 -1.32 16.55 13.98
C ARG A 181 0.00 17.28 13.93
N ASP A 182 0.27 18.08 14.96
CA ASP A 182 1.58 18.66 15.16
C ASP A 182 2.62 17.55 15.34
N LEU A 183 3.82 17.78 14.80
CA LEU A 183 4.92 16.86 15.00
C LEU A 183 5.33 16.88 16.48
N PRO A 184 5.63 15.73 17.11
CA PRO A 184 6.16 15.70 18.47
C PRO A 184 7.34 16.66 18.63
N ALA A 185 7.42 17.37 19.76
CA ALA A 185 8.46 18.36 20.01
C ALA A 185 9.89 17.78 19.83
N ALA A 186 10.10 16.52 20.21
CA ALA A 186 11.37 15.81 20.04
C ALA A 186 11.78 15.60 18.57
N LEU A 187 10.83 15.68 17.65
CA LEU A 187 11.05 15.57 16.19
C LEU A 187 11.04 16.94 15.50
N SER A 188 10.66 18.00 16.22
CA SER A 188 10.69 19.37 15.71
C SER A 188 12.11 19.80 15.37
N GLY A 189 12.28 20.59 14.30
CA GLY A 189 13.62 20.91 13.78
C GLY A 189 14.30 19.73 13.07
N GLN A 190 13.56 18.65 12.79
CA GLN A 190 14.00 17.52 11.96
C GLN A 190 15.18 16.70 12.54
N ALA A 191 15.46 16.78 13.83
CA ALA A 191 16.57 16.03 14.45
C ALA A 191 16.32 14.50 14.47
N GLY A 192 15.06 14.07 14.51
CA GLY A 192 14.66 12.67 14.60
C GLY A 192 14.82 12.07 16.01
N VAL A 193 14.36 10.83 16.19
CA VAL A 193 14.54 10.08 17.43
C VAL A 193 16.02 9.79 17.65
N SER A 194 16.53 10.05 18.86
CA SER A 194 17.89 9.64 19.24
C SER A 194 17.97 8.13 19.42
N LEU A 195 18.80 7.44 18.62
CA LEU A 195 18.99 5.99 18.73
C LEU A 195 19.50 5.59 20.13
N SER A 196 20.45 6.33 20.68
CA SER A 196 20.97 6.06 22.03
C SER A 196 19.91 6.29 23.10
N GLY A 197 19.06 7.32 22.94
CA GLY A 197 17.92 7.57 23.83
C GLY A 197 16.86 6.47 23.76
N ALA A 198 16.51 6.02 22.56
CA ALA A 198 15.59 4.90 22.35
C ALA A 198 16.16 3.58 22.91
N PHE A 199 17.45 3.32 22.70
CA PHE A 199 18.14 2.16 23.25
C PHE A 199 18.17 2.19 24.78
N ALA A 200 18.50 3.32 25.40
CA ALA A 200 18.47 3.48 26.85
C ALA A 200 17.06 3.27 27.43
N ALA A 201 16.02 3.80 26.76
CA ALA A 201 14.63 3.58 27.15
C ALA A 201 14.25 2.08 27.06
N TRP A 202 14.68 1.40 26.01
CA TRP A 202 14.46 -0.04 25.86
C TRP A 202 15.17 -0.85 26.96
N VAL A 203 16.43 -0.54 27.26
CA VAL A 203 17.23 -1.18 28.33
C VAL A 203 16.53 -1.04 29.68
N ALA A 204 16.06 0.16 30.00
CA ALA A 204 15.33 0.43 31.23
C ALA A 204 14.00 -0.34 31.29
N GLY A 205 13.22 -0.32 30.20
CA GLY A 205 11.95 -1.03 30.08
C GLY A 205 12.05 -2.56 30.11
N ASN A 206 13.25 -3.10 29.90
CA ASN A 206 13.52 -4.54 29.82
C ASN A 206 14.39 -5.08 30.96
N CYS A 207 14.61 -4.28 32.00
CA CYS A 207 15.46 -4.61 33.15
C CYS A 207 16.87 -5.11 32.74
N ALA A 208 17.45 -4.52 31.69
CA ALA A 208 18.76 -4.91 31.17
C ALA A 208 19.92 -4.06 31.73
N GLY A 209 19.62 -3.10 32.62
CA GLY A 209 20.63 -2.22 33.23
C GLY A 209 21.51 -2.91 34.30
N PRO A 210 22.23 -2.11 35.11
CA PRO A 210 23.10 -2.61 36.18
C PRO A 210 22.34 -3.40 37.27
N GLY A 211 23.01 -4.35 37.91
CA GLY A 211 22.49 -5.08 39.08
C GLY A 211 21.91 -6.47 38.77
N VAL A 212 22.02 -6.92 37.51
CA VAL A 212 21.61 -8.25 37.06
C VAL A 212 22.72 -8.94 36.24
N PRO A 213 23.96 -9.05 36.78
CA PRO A 213 25.09 -9.61 36.05
C PRO A 213 24.83 -11.05 35.62
N GLY A 214 25.25 -11.40 34.39
CA GLY A 214 25.09 -12.74 33.84
C GLY A 214 23.71 -13.06 33.27
N ARG A 215 22.70 -12.20 33.50
CA ARG A 215 21.39 -12.31 32.86
C ARG A 215 21.52 -12.03 31.37
N GLN A 216 20.88 -12.87 30.55
CA GLN A 216 20.87 -12.70 29.09
C GLN A 216 19.48 -12.25 28.65
N VAL A 217 19.42 -11.14 27.92
CA VAL A 217 18.18 -10.45 27.56
C VAL A 217 18.07 -10.34 26.03
N PRO A 218 17.07 -10.97 25.38
CA PRO A 218 16.91 -10.87 23.94
C PRO A 218 16.43 -9.49 23.52
N LEU A 219 17.00 -8.98 22.43
CA LEU A 219 16.54 -7.81 21.71
C LEU A 219 16.12 -8.22 20.31
N PHE A 220 14.83 -8.14 20.00
CA PHE A 220 14.32 -8.55 18.68
C PHE A 220 14.28 -7.38 17.71
N LEU A 221 14.77 -7.62 16.51
CA LEU A 221 14.50 -6.84 15.31
C LEU A 221 13.58 -7.69 14.43
N VAL A 222 12.47 -7.13 13.95
CA VAL A 222 11.52 -7.88 13.11
C VAL A 222 11.43 -7.28 11.72
N ALA A 223 11.72 -8.05 10.69
CA ALA A 223 11.46 -7.70 9.29
C ALA A 223 10.14 -8.33 8.81
N ALA A 224 9.31 -7.55 8.14
CA ALA A 224 8.03 -7.97 7.60
C ALA A 224 7.94 -7.64 6.10
N PRO A 225 8.23 -8.62 5.22
CA PRO A 225 8.16 -8.43 3.79
C PRO A 225 6.76 -8.08 3.27
N GLY A 226 6.72 -7.41 2.13
CA GLY A 226 5.49 -7.00 1.45
C GLY A 226 4.69 -8.16 0.87
N GLY A 227 3.39 -7.94 0.68
CA GLY A 227 2.49 -8.93 0.09
C GLY A 227 1.00 -8.65 0.29
N GLY A 228 0.60 -7.37 0.30
CA GLY A 228 -0.80 -6.96 0.52
C GLY A 228 -1.39 -7.46 1.85
N LEU A 229 -2.70 -7.68 1.89
CA LEU A 229 -3.40 -8.11 3.10
C LEU A 229 -2.94 -9.49 3.59
N ARG A 230 -2.46 -10.37 2.70
CA ARG A 230 -1.83 -11.65 3.08
C ARG A 230 -0.65 -11.42 4.01
N ALA A 231 0.27 -10.53 3.62
CA ALA A 231 1.42 -10.18 4.45
C ALA A 231 1.00 -9.52 5.76
N ALA A 232 -0.02 -8.64 5.71
CA ALA A 232 -0.54 -7.96 6.89
C ALA A 232 -1.12 -8.96 7.90
N TYR A 233 -1.96 -9.88 7.45
CA TYR A 233 -2.56 -10.95 8.26
C TYR A 233 -1.49 -11.91 8.80
N TRP A 234 -0.59 -12.40 7.94
CA TRP A 234 0.49 -13.29 8.35
C TRP A 234 1.40 -12.66 9.41
N THR A 235 1.82 -11.41 9.20
CA THR A 235 2.69 -10.67 10.11
C THR A 235 2.01 -10.40 11.44
N SER A 236 0.80 -9.82 11.43
CA SER A 236 0.06 -9.47 12.64
C SER A 236 -0.26 -10.69 13.51
N SER A 237 -0.66 -11.78 12.87
CA SER A 237 -1.00 -13.03 13.54
C SER A 237 0.22 -13.76 14.09
N THR A 238 1.32 -13.81 13.34
CA THR A 238 2.60 -14.38 13.81
C THR A 238 3.17 -13.58 14.98
N LEU A 239 3.16 -12.24 14.90
CA LEU A 239 3.59 -11.39 16.02
C LEU A 239 2.74 -11.59 17.27
N THR A 240 1.43 -11.74 17.09
CA THR A 240 0.49 -12.01 18.20
C THR A 240 0.80 -13.35 18.88
N ASP A 241 1.07 -14.41 18.10
CA ASP A 241 1.44 -15.73 18.63
C ASP A 241 2.81 -15.74 19.33
N LEU A 242 3.76 -14.93 18.88
CA LEU A 242 5.13 -14.92 19.42
C LEU A 242 5.28 -14.01 20.64
N PHE A 243 4.62 -12.86 20.64
CA PHE A 243 4.85 -11.79 21.61
C PHE A 243 3.58 -11.39 22.39
N GLY A 244 2.45 -12.04 22.13
CA GLY A 244 1.16 -11.73 22.75
C GLY A 244 0.43 -10.58 22.07
N ALA A 245 -0.91 -10.58 22.17
CA ALA A 245 -1.77 -9.57 21.55
C ALA A 245 -1.65 -8.19 22.21
N THR A 246 -1.36 -8.14 23.51
CA THR A 246 -1.30 -6.92 24.32
C THR A 246 -0.19 -7.03 25.35
N ARG A 247 0.24 -5.90 25.92
CA ARG A 247 1.21 -5.92 27.04
C ARG A 247 0.65 -6.57 28.31
N ALA A 248 -0.67 -6.61 28.47
CA ALA A 248 -1.32 -7.28 29.59
C ALA A 248 -1.36 -8.82 29.44
N ALA A 249 -1.08 -9.36 28.23
CA ALA A 249 -1.20 -10.78 27.95
C ALA A 249 -0.06 -11.65 28.52
N GLY A 250 1.00 -11.05 29.08
CA GLY A 250 2.09 -11.80 29.68
C GLY A 250 3.14 -10.92 30.34
N SER A 251 3.98 -11.54 31.16
CA SER A 251 5.11 -10.90 31.83
C SER A 251 6.41 -11.62 31.52
N VAL A 252 7.52 -10.90 31.58
CA VAL A 252 8.86 -11.46 31.42
C VAL A 252 9.41 -11.92 32.77
N GLU A 253 9.94 -13.15 32.81
CA GLU A 253 10.57 -13.72 34.01
C GLU A 253 11.69 -12.81 34.51
N GLY A 254 11.69 -12.48 35.80
CA GLY A 254 12.67 -11.57 36.40
C GLY A 254 12.55 -10.10 35.96
N CYS A 255 11.52 -9.71 35.21
CA CYS A 255 11.22 -8.31 34.90
C CYS A 255 9.70 -8.11 34.77
N ALA A 256 9.00 -8.02 35.91
CA ALA A 256 7.54 -7.91 35.95
C ALA A 256 6.98 -6.69 35.22
N ALA A 257 7.80 -5.65 35.04
CA ALA A 257 7.44 -4.45 34.29
C ALA A 257 7.50 -4.63 32.76
N ALA A 258 8.07 -5.72 32.25
CA ALA A 258 8.20 -5.99 30.82
C ALA A 258 7.20 -7.05 30.36
N ALA A 259 6.56 -6.78 29.23
CA ALA A 259 5.81 -7.75 28.45
C ALA A 259 6.70 -8.36 27.35
N PRO A 260 6.35 -9.54 26.81
CA PRO A 260 7.10 -10.14 25.70
C PRO A 260 7.21 -9.23 24.47
N SER A 261 6.18 -8.42 24.18
CA SER A 261 6.19 -7.43 23.10
C SER A 261 7.17 -6.28 23.31
N ASP A 262 7.56 -5.97 24.55
CA ASP A 262 8.59 -4.96 24.84
C ASP A 262 10.01 -5.42 24.49
N ARG A 263 10.20 -6.73 24.24
CA ARG A 263 11.48 -7.28 23.74
C ARG A 263 11.75 -6.89 22.29
N VAL A 264 10.75 -6.44 21.55
CA VAL A 264 10.91 -5.95 20.18
C VAL A 264 11.39 -4.50 20.21
N PHE A 265 12.61 -4.28 19.71
CA PHE A 265 13.21 -2.94 19.68
C PHE A 265 12.80 -2.16 18.43
N ALA A 266 12.83 -2.81 17.27
CA ALA A 266 12.49 -2.19 16.00
C ALA A 266 11.82 -3.18 15.05
N MET A 267 10.93 -2.66 14.20
CA MET A 267 10.27 -3.42 13.14
C MET A 267 10.49 -2.72 11.80
N GLY A 268 11.10 -3.45 10.87
CA GLY A 268 11.22 -3.09 9.47
C GLY A 268 10.07 -3.70 8.67
N GLY A 269 9.53 -2.98 7.69
CA GLY A 269 8.48 -3.55 6.86
C GLY A 269 8.34 -2.88 5.52
N ALA A 270 7.75 -3.59 4.56
CA ALA A 270 7.41 -3.07 3.24
C ALA A 270 5.95 -3.41 2.90
N SER A 271 5.26 -2.53 2.18
CA SER A 271 3.91 -2.79 1.68
C SER A 271 2.95 -3.34 2.76
N GLY A 272 2.23 -4.42 2.48
CA GLY A 272 1.37 -5.12 3.44
C GLY A 272 2.05 -5.62 4.73
N GLY A 273 3.36 -5.92 4.72
CA GLY A 273 4.10 -6.25 5.93
C GLY A 273 4.21 -5.06 6.89
N SER A 274 4.32 -3.85 6.35
CA SER A 274 4.24 -2.60 7.15
C SER A 274 2.88 -2.44 7.81
N LEU A 275 1.79 -2.75 7.10
CA LEU A 275 0.45 -2.73 7.67
C LEU A 275 0.34 -3.73 8.82
N GLY A 276 0.82 -4.96 8.64
CA GLY A 276 0.77 -5.99 9.69
C GLY A 276 1.56 -5.61 10.94
N ALA A 277 2.79 -5.10 10.77
CA ALA A 277 3.64 -4.64 11.87
C ALA A 277 3.02 -3.45 12.63
N LEU A 278 2.48 -2.47 11.90
CA LEU A 278 1.80 -1.32 12.50
C LEU A 278 0.49 -1.70 13.18
N ALA A 279 -0.33 -2.56 12.57
CA ALA A 279 -1.56 -3.07 13.15
C ALA A 279 -1.27 -3.83 14.47
N TYR A 280 -0.21 -4.64 14.49
CA TYR A 280 0.26 -5.27 15.71
C TYR A 280 0.67 -4.22 16.76
N ALA A 281 1.57 -3.31 16.43
CA ALA A 281 2.07 -2.33 17.40
C ALA A 281 1.00 -1.36 17.93
N ALA A 282 0.06 -0.94 17.09
CA ALA A 282 -0.97 0.03 17.43
C ALA A 282 -1.91 -0.43 18.54
N GLY A 283 -2.16 -1.74 18.63
CA GLY A 283 -3.07 -2.32 19.61
C GLY A 283 -2.41 -2.87 20.88
N LEU A 284 -1.10 -2.69 21.08
CA LEU A 284 -0.38 -3.28 22.23
C LEU A 284 -0.89 -2.78 23.59
N ASP A 285 -1.38 -1.55 23.65
CA ASP A 285 -1.99 -0.93 24.85
C ASP A 285 -3.53 -0.97 24.83
N SER A 286 -4.12 -1.65 23.84
CA SER A 286 -5.57 -1.80 23.71
C SER A 286 -6.05 -3.12 24.33
N GLY A 287 -7.32 -3.19 24.74
CA GLY A 287 -7.94 -4.41 25.25
C GLY A 287 -8.42 -5.37 24.15
N ARG A 288 -7.52 -5.84 23.27
CA ARG A 288 -7.86 -6.75 22.16
C ARG A 288 -7.60 -8.22 22.48
N GLY A 289 -8.40 -9.11 21.88
CA GLY A 289 -8.27 -10.57 22.00
C GLY A 289 -7.06 -11.15 21.25
N SER A 290 -6.78 -12.44 21.43
CA SER A 290 -5.67 -13.15 20.78
C SER A 290 -5.84 -13.37 19.28
N ASP A 291 -7.08 -13.29 18.79
CA ASP A 291 -7.51 -13.52 17.41
C ASP A 291 -7.94 -12.23 16.70
N TRP A 292 -7.61 -11.06 17.26
CA TRP A 292 -8.02 -9.75 16.75
C TRP A 292 -7.75 -9.53 15.25
N TYR A 293 -6.70 -10.15 14.71
CA TYR A 293 -6.30 -10.02 13.31
C TYR A 293 -7.34 -10.66 12.36
N ASP A 294 -8.13 -11.63 12.81
CA ASP A 294 -9.21 -12.23 12.01
C ASP A 294 -10.30 -11.21 11.72
N GLU A 295 -10.75 -10.51 12.76
CA GLU A 295 -11.85 -9.55 12.66
C GLU A 295 -11.42 -8.20 12.10
N GLN A 296 -10.20 -7.75 12.42
CA GLN A 296 -9.73 -6.41 12.07
C GLN A 296 -8.94 -6.35 10.76
N VAL A 297 -8.32 -7.47 10.34
CA VAL A 297 -7.48 -7.54 9.13
C VAL A 297 -8.02 -8.54 8.12
N GLY A 298 -8.40 -9.75 8.54
CA GLY A 298 -8.77 -10.86 7.65
C GLY A 298 -10.16 -10.72 7.02
N ARG A 299 -11.17 -10.38 7.82
CA ARG A 299 -12.58 -10.28 7.39
C ARG A 299 -12.96 -9.00 6.64
N PRO A 300 -12.42 -7.80 6.97
CA PRO A 300 -12.86 -6.58 6.31
C PRO A 300 -12.46 -6.51 4.83
N ASP A 301 -13.34 -5.95 4.01
CA ASP A 301 -13.04 -5.63 2.61
C ASP A 301 -12.51 -4.19 2.48
N PHE A 302 -11.21 -4.06 2.20
CA PHE A 302 -10.56 -2.76 2.03
C PHE A 302 -10.48 -2.31 0.57
N LEU A 303 -10.92 -3.13 -0.40
CA LEU A 303 -10.73 -2.86 -1.81
C LEU A 303 -11.96 -2.20 -2.45
N THR A 304 -13.17 -2.60 -2.05
CA THR A 304 -14.41 -2.11 -2.68
C THR A 304 -14.59 -0.59 -2.57
N ASP A 305 -14.30 0.01 -1.41
CA ASP A 305 -14.47 1.46 -1.20
C ASP A 305 -13.49 2.29 -2.07
N PRO A 306 -12.16 2.03 -2.06
CA PRO A 306 -11.22 2.69 -2.97
C PRO A 306 -11.54 2.50 -4.46
N LEU A 307 -11.96 1.31 -4.89
CA LEU A 307 -12.31 1.07 -6.31
C LEU A 307 -13.59 1.80 -6.71
N THR A 308 -14.59 1.84 -5.83
CA THR A 308 -15.80 2.63 -6.07
C THR A 308 -15.46 4.11 -6.19
N TRP A 309 -14.59 4.61 -5.32
CA TRP A 309 -14.10 5.98 -5.36
C TRP A 309 -13.31 6.29 -6.63
N MET A 310 -12.49 5.33 -7.09
CA MET A 310 -11.76 5.43 -8.35
C MET A 310 -12.72 5.67 -9.53
N LEU A 311 -13.77 4.85 -9.64
CA LEU A 311 -14.70 4.86 -10.77
C LEU A 311 -15.68 6.04 -10.75
N THR A 312 -15.97 6.59 -9.57
CA THR A 312 -17.01 7.61 -9.41
C THR A 312 -16.47 9.00 -9.13
N VAL A 313 -15.41 9.11 -8.32
CA VAL A 313 -14.85 10.39 -7.86
C VAL A 313 -13.55 10.70 -8.55
N ASP A 314 -12.54 9.84 -8.47
CA ASP A 314 -11.22 10.13 -9.06
C ASP A 314 -11.32 10.29 -10.58
N LEU A 315 -12.11 9.44 -11.24
CA LEU A 315 -12.36 9.55 -12.68
C LEU A 315 -13.02 10.90 -13.02
N ALA A 316 -14.08 11.29 -12.29
CA ALA A 316 -14.73 12.58 -12.49
C ALA A 316 -13.81 13.77 -12.16
N ARG A 317 -12.96 13.64 -11.13
CA ARG A 317 -11.97 14.64 -10.71
C ARG A 317 -10.92 14.87 -11.77
N GLY A 318 -10.36 13.81 -12.35
CA GLY A 318 -9.40 13.90 -13.45
C GLY A 318 -9.96 14.63 -14.68
N TYR A 319 -11.29 14.72 -14.82
CA TYR A 319 -11.93 15.46 -15.92
C TYR A 319 -12.36 16.89 -15.55
N VAL A 320 -12.86 17.11 -14.34
CA VAL A 320 -13.48 18.39 -13.93
C VAL A 320 -12.51 19.27 -13.12
N GLY A 321 -11.42 18.71 -12.59
CA GLY A 321 -10.36 19.46 -11.90
C GLY A 321 -10.76 20.03 -10.54
N TYR A 322 -11.69 19.39 -9.82
CA TYR A 322 -12.09 19.82 -8.48
C TYR A 322 -11.27 19.12 -7.39
N GLY A 323 -10.83 19.86 -6.37
CA GLY A 323 -10.02 19.33 -5.28
C GLY A 323 -10.74 18.30 -4.39
N GLY A 324 -10.00 17.69 -3.46
CA GLY A 324 -10.54 16.78 -2.44
C GLY A 324 -9.66 15.56 -2.23
N GLN A 325 -10.18 14.60 -1.47
CA GLN A 325 -9.47 13.38 -1.11
C GLN A 325 -9.52 12.32 -2.23
N ASP A 326 -8.40 11.64 -2.46
CA ASP A 326 -8.27 10.54 -3.42
C ASP A 326 -8.72 9.18 -2.85
N ARG A 327 -8.71 8.14 -3.68
CA ARG A 327 -9.04 6.78 -3.26
C ARG A 327 -8.08 6.17 -2.24
N ALA A 328 -6.84 6.65 -2.14
CA ALA A 328 -5.93 6.15 -1.11
C ALA A 328 -6.35 6.64 0.27
N ARG A 329 -6.94 7.84 0.37
CA ARG A 329 -7.53 8.29 1.63
C ARG A 329 -8.67 7.36 2.10
N ARG A 330 -9.47 6.85 1.17
CA ARG A 330 -10.51 5.85 1.48
C ARG A 330 -9.93 4.56 2.06
N LEU A 331 -8.80 4.12 1.51
CA LEU A 331 -8.06 2.97 2.03
C LEU A 331 -7.50 3.24 3.44
N GLU A 332 -6.92 4.42 3.67
CA GLU A 332 -6.43 4.85 4.99
C GLU A 332 -7.54 4.89 6.04
N ASP A 333 -8.71 5.41 5.67
CA ASP A 333 -9.90 5.45 6.53
C ASP A 333 -10.45 4.06 6.82
N GLY A 334 -10.45 3.17 5.81
CA GLY A 334 -10.81 1.76 5.97
C GLY A 334 -9.95 1.11 7.04
N PHE A 335 -8.63 1.20 6.91
CA PHE A 335 -7.69 0.67 7.90
C PHE A 335 -7.85 1.30 9.28
N ALA A 336 -7.96 2.62 9.36
CA ALA A 336 -8.12 3.31 10.65
C ALA A 336 -9.42 2.94 11.38
N ARG A 337 -10.51 2.64 10.63
CA ARG A 337 -11.79 2.21 11.21
C ARG A 337 -11.78 0.74 11.63
N SER A 338 -11.14 -0.13 10.86
CA SER A 338 -11.17 -1.57 11.11
C SER A 338 -10.13 -2.04 12.12
N VAL A 339 -8.97 -1.38 12.20
CA VAL A 339 -7.84 -1.80 13.04
C VAL A 339 -7.66 -0.85 14.22
N THR A 340 -7.75 -1.39 15.44
CA THR A 340 -7.64 -0.62 16.68
C THR A 340 -6.29 0.11 16.76
N GLY A 341 -6.35 1.42 17.01
CA GLY A 341 -5.18 2.28 17.20
C GLY A 341 -4.46 2.68 15.90
N LEU A 342 -4.91 2.22 14.73
CA LEU A 342 -4.24 2.52 13.46
C LEU A 342 -4.55 3.95 12.94
N GLY A 343 -5.63 4.57 13.44
CA GLY A 343 -5.92 5.99 13.21
C GLY A 343 -5.10 6.95 14.10
N ASP A 344 -4.36 6.43 15.07
CA ASP A 344 -3.55 7.25 15.97
C ASP A 344 -2.27 7.74 15.30
N ASP A 345 -1.55 8.59 16.02
CA ASP A 345 -0.32 9.22 15.55
C ASP A 345 0.79 8.17 15.31
N PHE A 346 1.47 8.28 14.18
CA PHE A 346 2.52 7.31 13.79
C PHE A 346 3.72 7.33 14.73
N PHE A 347 4.13 8.52 15.20
CA PHE A 347 5.31 8.67 16.05
C PHE A 347 4.99 8.44 17.53
N ALA A 348 3.72 8.59 17.94
CA ALA A 348 3.33 8.46 19.33
C ALA A 348 3.64 7.08 19.93
N GLY A 349 4.25 7.13 21.12
CA GLY A 349 4.47 5.97 21.97
C GLY A 349 5.64 5.06 21.56
N GLN A 350 6.47 5.45 20.59
CA GLN A 350 7.66 4.68 20.23
C GLN A 350 8.79 4.83 21.26
N TRP A 351 9.75 3.91 21.28
CA TRP A 351 10.98 4.04 22.05
C TRP A 351 11.69 5.37 21.76
N GLY A 352 12.05 6.11 22.81
CA GLY A 352 12.65 7.45 22.69
C GLY A 352 11.63 8.58 22.49
N LEU A 353 10.33 8.27 22.40
CA LEU A 353 9.21 9.24 22.33
C LEU A 353 8.20 9.03 23.47
N GLY A 354 8.70 8.64 24.65
CA GLY A 354 7.90 8.53 25.88
C GLY A 354 7.04 7.27 25.98
N GLY A 355 7.13 6.33 25.05
CA GLY A 355 6.44 5.04 25.12
C GLY A 355 7.36 3.84 24.89
N ARG A 356 6.74 2.68 24.68
CA ARG A 356 7.40 1.36 24.62
C ARG A 356 7.14 0.61 23.31
N THR A 357 6.55 1.28 22.34
CA THR A 357 6.25 0.69 21.04
C THR A 357 7.55 0.58 20.23
N PRO A 358 7.77 -0.51 19.47
CA PRO A 358 8.96 -0.65 18.65
C PRO A 358 9.17 0.52 17.70
N LEU A 359 10.43 0.83 17.40
CA LEU A 359 10.76 1.78 16.35
C LEU A 359 10.30 1.23 15.00
N MET A 360 9.55 2.03 14.24
CA MET A 360 9.07 1.63 12.91
C MET A 360 10.03 2.10 11.83
N LEU A 361 10.52 1.19 10.98
CA LEU A 361 11.37 1.51 9.83
C LEU A 361 10.70 0.96 8.55
N LEU A 362 9.71 1.69 8.03
CA LEU A 362 8.93 1.21 6.89
C LEU A 362 9.56 1.71 5.59
N THR A 363 9.59 0.87 4.58
CA THR A 363 10.19 1.19 3.29
C THR A 363 9.15 1.80 2.34
N GLY A 364 9.45 2.97 1.78
CA GLY A 364 8.77 3.52 0.60
C GLY A 364 9.75 3.68 -0.57
N THR A 365 9.26 3.96 -1.77
CA THR A 365 10.09 4.24 -2.95
C THR A 365 9.74 5.59 -3.55
N GLN A 366 10.73 6.44 -3.80
CA GLN A 366 10.55 7.69 -4.54
C GLN A 366 10.43 7.40 -6.03
N VAL A 367 9.42 7.99 -6.68
CA VAL A 367 9.15 7.79 -8.11
C VAL A 367 10.23 8.46 -8.96
N GLU A 368 10.69 9.65 -8.56
CA GLU A 368 11.58 10.48 -9.37
C GLU A 368 13.01 9.92 -9.40
N SER A 369 13.51 9.50 -8.24
CA SER A 369 14.88 9.06 -8.03
C SER A 369 15.06 7.54 -8.02
N GLY A 370 13.98 6.78 -7.78
CA GLY A 370 14.03 5.33 -7.54
C GLY A 370 14.62 4.96 -6.17
N CYS A 371 14.89 5.95 -5.31
CA CYS A 371 15.48 5.74 -4.01
C CYS A 371 14.50 5.20 -2.97
N ARG A 372 15.07 4.62 -1.92
CA ARG A 372 14.32 4.22 -0.73
C ARG A 372 13.97 5.44 0.12
N LEU A 373 12.75 5.43 0.64
CA LEU A 373 12.28 6.32 1.69
C LEU A 373 12.19 5.52 2.99
N ASN A 374 12.86 5.98 4.04
CA ASN A 374 12.70 5.48 5.40
C ASN A 374 11.54 6.23 6.08
N ILE A 375 10.39 5.58 6.13
CA ILE A 375 9.19 6.03 6.85
C ILE A 375 9.38 5.66 8.32
N SER A 376 10.08 6.54 9.04
CA SER A 376 10.44 6.38 10.45
C SER A 376 10.60 7.72 11.16
N GLY A 377 10.46 7.71 12.49
CA GLY A 377 10.93 8.81 13.34
C GLY A 377 12.45 8.77 13.56
N LEU A 378 13.08 7.61 13.37
CA LEU A 378 14.52 7.43 13.47
C LEU A 378 15.17 7.69 12.11
N ARG A 379 16.22 8.51 12.08
CA ARG A 379 17.01 8.75 10.87
C ARG A 379 18.01 7.64 10.60
N LEU A 380 18.03 7.17 9.36
CA LEU A 380 19.06 6.28 8.86
C LEU A 380 20.25 7.04 8.27
N THR A 381 20.04 8.27 7.79
CA THR A 381 21.11 9.14 7.31
C THR A 381 21.69 10.00 8.45
N ASP A 382 23.01 10.20 8.44
CA ASP A 382 23.66 11.09 9.40
C ASP A 382 23.68 12.55 8.91
N ALA A 383 24.00 13.49 9.80
CA ALA A 383 24.00 14.91 9.48
C ALA A 383 25.08 15.28 8.44
N ALA A 384 26.21 14.57 8.45
CA ALA A 384 27.31 14.78 7.52
C ALA A 384 26.93 14.33 6.09
N GLY A 385 26.28 13.19 5.94
CA GLY A 385 25.75 12.69 4.66
C GLY A 385 24.71 13.64 4.06
N ARG A 386 23.86 14.27 4.89
CA ARG A 386 22.93 15.32 4.43
C ARG A 386 23.64 16.59 3.96
N ALA A 387 24.63 17.06 4.73
CA ALA A 387 25.38 18.28 4.39
C ALA A 387 26.26 18.12 3.14
N ALA A 388 26.76 16.91 2.88
CA ALA A 388 27.54 16.57 1.70
C ALA A 388 26.69 16.37 0.42
N GLY A 389 25.36 16.53 0.50
CA GLY A 389 24.47 16.18 -0.60
C GLY A 389 24.41 14.68 -0.88
N GLY A 390 24.89 13.82 0.01
CA GLY A 390 24.93 12.36 -0.11
C GLY A 390 23.57 11.66 -0.05
N GLY A 391 22.48 12.39 -0.30
CA GLY A 391 21.14 11.85 -0.44
C GLY A 391 20.73 11.78 -1.92
N CYS A 392 19.57 11.15 -2.17
CA CYS A 392 18.96 11.01 -3.49
C CYS A 392 18.79 12.32 -4.27
N THR A 393 18.82 13.45 -3.55
CA THR A 393 18.76 14.80 -4.09
C THR A 393 19.96 15.17 -4.99
N ALA A 394 21.13 14.54 -4.84
CA ALA A 394 22.30 14.83 -5.68
C ALA A 394 22.38 14.01 -6.99
N ILE A 395 21.55 12.97 -7.15
CA ILE A 395 21.58 12.06 -8.31
C ILE A 395 21.15 12.78 -9.61
N GLY A 396 20.54 13.96 -9.52
CA GLY A 396 20.21 14.83 -10.66
C GLY A 396 21.35 15.71 -11.21
N HIS A 397 22.51 15.80 -10.53
CA HIS A 397 23.58 16.77 -10.86
C HIS A 397 24.88 16.17 -11.43
N GLY A 398 24.88 14.91 -11.87
CA GLY A 398 26.05 14.30 -12.50
C GLY A 398 27.21 13.99 -11.55
N VAL A 399 26.95 13.92 -10.24
CA VAL A 399 27.95 13.55 -9.22
C VAL A 399 28.15 12.03 -9.23
N ALA A 400 29.42 11.59 -9.20
CA ALA A 400 29.79 10.18 -9.14
C ALA A 400 29.28 9.53 -7.85
N ARG A 401 28.80 8.29 -8.00
CA ARG A 401 28.28 7.41 -6.95
C ARG A 401 29.29 7.24 -5.81
N LEU A 402 28.86 7.46 -4.58
CA LEU A 402 29.51 6.96 -3.37
C LEU A 402 28.69 5.78 -2.86
N ASP A 403 29.35 4.71 -2.43
CA ASP A 403 28.80 3.41 -1.99
C ASP A 403 27.94 3.46 -0.70
N ALA A 404 27.19 4.54 -0.47
CA ALA A 404 26.26 4.65 0.63
C ALA A 404 24.85 4.20 0.19
N PRO A 405 24.11 3.42 0.99
CA PRO A 405 22.71 3.13 0.72
C PRO A 405 21.92 4.45 0.64
N VAL A 406 21.35 4.75 -0.54
CA VAL A 406 20.75 6.06 -0.82
C VAL A 406 19.30 6.04 -0.32
N THR A 407 19.15 6.30 0.98
CA THR A 407 17.87 6.38 1.66
C THR A 407 17.55 7.82 2.01
N THR A 408 16.35 8.30 1.69
CA THR A 408 15.83 9.57 2.22
C THR A 408 15.02 9.30 3.47
N ASP A 409 15.13 10.14 4.50
CA ASP A 409 14.31 10.01 5.70
C ASP A 409 12.99 10.79 5.55
N LEU A 410 11.87 10.24 6.04
CA LEU A 410 10.55 10.89 6.00
C LEU A 410 10.56 12.31 6.54
N LEU A 411 11.34 12.57 7.59
CA LEU A 411 11.46 13.88 8.24
C LEU A 411 12.04 14.96 7.32
N ASP A 412 12.68 14.59 6.21
CA ASP A 412 13.19 15.53 5.21
C ASP A 412 12.14 15.92 4.17
N VAL A 413 11.01 15.21 4.11
CA VAL A 413 9.96 15.38 3.08
C VAL A 413 8.55 15.50 3.66
N LEU A 414 8.41 15.72 4.97
CA LEU A 414 7.12 15.81 5.66
C LEU A 414 6.53 17.25 5.70
N CYS A 415 7.18 18.22 5.06
CA CYS A 415 6.80 19.64 5.08
C CYS A 415 5.61 19.95 4.18
N GLY A 416 4.94 21.09 4.42
CA GLY A 416 3.83 21.56 3.59
C GLY A 416 4.25 22.09 2.22
N ARG A 417 3.32 22.06 1.26
CA ARG A 417 3.50 22.61 -0.10
C ARG A 417 3.88 24.10 -0.06
N ASP A 418 3.17 24.88 0.75
CA ASP A 418 3.39 26.33 0.91
C ASP A 418 4.41 26.66 2.01
N GLY A 419 5.21 25.66 2.36
CA GLY A 419 6.19 25.82 3.41
C GLY A 419 5.69 25.75 4.84
N ALA A 420 4.45 25.28 5.02
CA ALA A 420 3.91 24.98 6.33
C ALA A 420 4.82 24.00 7.09
N ALA A 421 4.83 24.15 8.41
CA ALA A 421 5.61 23.30 9.31
C ALA A 421 5.31 21.81 9.07
N ALA A 422 6.33 20.98 9.31
CA ALA A 422 6.16 19.53 9.25
C ALA A 422 5.06 19.10 10.23
N ALA A 423 4.15 18.26 9.74
CA ALA A 423 3.02 17.74 10.51
C ALA A 423 3.04 16.21 10.49
N SER A 424 2.65 15.62 11.61
CA SER A 424 2.57 14.18 11.75
C SER A 424 1.45 13.57 10.90
N LEU A 425 1.56 12.27 10.67
CA LEU A 425 0.63 11.43 9.94
C LEU A 425 0.09 10.30 10.83
N SER A 426 -1.04 9.71 10.46
CA SER A 426 -1.58 8.55 11.19
C SER A 426 -0.79 7.28 10.87
N ARG A 427 -0.87 6.27 11.72
CA ARG A 427 -0.29 4.94 11.43
C ARG A 427 -0.89 4.34 10.16
N SER A 428 -2.18 4.54 9.89
CA SER A 428 -2.83 4.08 8.65
C SER A 428 -2.26 4.78 7.41
N THR A 429 -2.01 6.09 7.48
CA THR A 429 -1.34 6.83 6.41
C THR A 429 0.10 6.35 6.22
N ALA A 430 0.85 6.06 7.29
CA ALA A 430 2.20 5.48 7.19
C ALA A 430 2.19 4.09 6.51
N ALA A 431 1.25 3.24 6.91
CA ALA A 431 1.07 1.90 6.33
C ALA A 431 0.72 1.99 4.85
N VAL A 432 -0.23 2.85 4.48
CA VAL A 432 -0.60 3.05 3.07
C VAL A 432 0.56 3.64 2.30
N LEU A 433 1.28 4.64 2.83
CA LEU A 433 2.45 5.25 2.17
C LEU A 433 3.52 4.23 1.78
N SER A 434 3.77 3.22 2.63
CA SER A 434 4.65 2.06 2.36
C SER A 434 4.08 1.09 1.31
N ALA A 435 2.78 1.18 1.03
CA ALA A 435 2.01 0.23 0.23
C ALA A 435 1.23 0.86 -0.95
N ARG A 436 1.68 2.04 -1.42
CA ARG A 436 1.04 2.81 -2.50
C ARG A 436 1.26 2.11 -3.86
N PHE A 437 0.22 1.50 -4.40
CA PHE A 437 0.26 0.82 -5.69
C PHE A 437 -0.68 1.53 -6.68
N PRO A 438 -0.17 2.29 -7.67
CA PRO A 438 -0.95 3.26 -8.47
C PRO A 438 -2.29 2.76 -9.03
N TYR A 439 -2.39 1.47 -9.34
CA TYR A 439 -3.64 0.87 -9.81
C TYR A 439 -4.75 0.77 -8.74
N VAL A 440 -4.38 0.67 -7.46
CA VAL A 440 -5.32 0.61 -6.33
C VAL A 440 -5.31 1.92 -5.55
N SER A 441 -4.14 2.46 -5.24
CA SER A 441 -3.92 3.69 -4.51
C SER A 441 -2.91 4.57 -5.27
N PRO A 442 -3.22 5.84 -5.60
CA PRO A 442 -2.27 6.76 -6.23
C PRO A 442 -1.00 6.90 -5.41
N SER A 443 0.10 7.35 -6.02
CA SER A 443 1.31 7.75 -5.28
C SER A 443 0.97 8.80 -4.21
N GLY A 444 1.75 8.83 -3.13
CA GLY A 444 1.61 9.82 -2.07
C GLY A 444 2.54 10.99 -2.32
N GLN A 445 2.02 12.20 -2.48
CA GLN A 445 2.84 13.40 -2.60
C GLN A 445 3.28 13.92 -1.24
N LEU A 446 4.59 14.05 -1.10
CA LEU A 446 5.30 14.64 0.03
C LEU A 446 6.11 15.84 -0.45
N TYR A 447 6.54 16.71 0.48
CA TYR A 447 7.26 17.93 0.12
C TYR A 447 8.50 18.12 0.97
N GLY A 448 9.60 18.43 0.30
CA GLY A 448 10.90 18.66 0.92
C GLY A 448 10.87 19.75 1.98
N CYS A 449 11.75 19.58 2.97
CA CYS A 449 12.03 20.52 4.04
C CYS A 449 13.41 21.18 3.84
N GLY A 450 13.71 22.22 4.62
CA GLY A 450 15.02 22.88 4.59
C GLY A 450 15.33 23.54 3.24
N SER A 451 16.46 23.22 2.62
CA SER A 451 16.86 23.79 1.32
C SER A 451 16.04 23.25 0.13
N ALA A 452 15.36 22.11 0.29
CA ALA A 452 14.47 21.51 -0.71
C ALA A 452 12.99 21.89 -0.48
N HIS A 453 12.74 23.02 0.17
CA HIS A 453 11.42 23.41 0.63
C HIS A 453 10.37 23.46 -0.47
N GLY A 454 9.23 22.79 -0.24
CA GLY A 454 8.11 22.78 -1.18
C GLY A 454 8.37 21.96 -2.45
N ALA A 455 9.56 21.36 -2.61
CA ALA A 455 9.84 20.48 -3.73
C ALA A 455 9.02 19.19 -3.58
N PRO A 456 8.12 18.87 -4.53
CA PRO A 456 7.29 17.68 -4.44
C PRO A 456 8.12 16.41 -4.69
N THR A 457 7.79 15.35 -3.98
CA THR A 457 8.25 13.99 -4.28
C THR A 457 7.08 13.01 -4.14
N ALA A 458 6.91 12.17 -5.16
CA ALA A 458 5.90 11.14 -5.17
C ALA A 458 6.46 9.83 -4.61
N ILE A 459 5.74 9.24 -3.66
CA ILE A 459 6.11 8.00 -3.00
C ILE A 459 5.18 6.88 -3.44
N VAL A 460 5.77 5.73 -3.79
CA VAL A 460 5.09 4.48 -4.10
C VAL A 460 5.57 3.36 -3.18
N ASP A 461 4.96 2.18 -3.31
CA ASP A 461 5.21 0.98 -2.51
C ASP A 461 6.72 0.70 -2.31
N GLY A 462 7.09 0.34 -1.08
CA GLY A 462 8.47 -0.01 -0.73
C GLY A 462 9.04 -1.14 -1.58
N GLY A 463 8.21 -2.10 -1.98
CA GLY A 463 8.60 -3.25 -2.79
C GLY A 463 9.11 -2.93 -4.19
N TYR A 464 8.99 -1.67 -4.66
CA TYR A 464 9.68 -1.23 -5.87
C TYR A 464 11.20 -1.13 -5.69
N ALA A 465 11.67 -0.77 -4.49
CA ALA A 465 13.10 -0.67 -4.16
C ALA A 465 13.56 -1.79 -3.21
N GLU A 466 12.82 -2.11 -2.16
CA GLU A 466 13.20 -3.09 -1.16
C GLU A 466 11.94 -3.64 -0.47
N ASN A 467 11.66 -4.93 -0.67
CA ASN A 467 10.37 -5.53 -0.29
C ASN A 467 10.41 -6.35 1.01
N THR A 468 11.54 -6.45 1.71
CA THR A 468 11.69 -7.33 2.89
C THR A 468 11.61 -6.56 4.21
N GLY A 469 11.98 -5.28 4.22
CA GLY A 469 12.20 -4.48 5.43
C GLY A 469 13.54 -4.78 6.11
N LEU A 470 14.29 -5.79 5.67
CA LEU A 470 15.64 -6.09 6.17
C LEU A 470 16.61 -4.98 5.81
N GLY A 471 16.48 -4.37 4.63
CA GLY A 471 17.40 -3.33 4.18
C GLY A 471 17.49 -2.14 5.16
N MET A 472 16.35 -1.73 5.74
CA MET A 472 16.31 -0.65 6.73
C MET A 472 16.90 -1.07 8.08
N LEU A 473 16.64 -2.30 8.52
CA LEU A 473 17.21 -2.84 9.76
C LEU A 473 18.73 -3.06 9.67
N LEU A 474 19.22 -3.53 8.53
CA LEU A 474 20.65 -3.69 8.27
C LEU A 474 21.37 -2.34 8.16
N ALA A 475 20.71 -1.28 7.66
CA ALA A 475 21.24 0.07 7.70
C ALA A 475 21.32 0.64 9.14
N LEU A 476 20.41 0.23 10.03
CA LEU A 476 20.46 0.56 11.46
C LEU A 476 21.57 -0.21 12.21
N TRP A 477 21.82 -1.46 11.80
CA TRP A 477 22.59 -2.45 12.54
C TRP A 477 23.99 -2.01 12.99
N PRO A 478 24.83 -1.33 12.19
CA PRO A 478 26.17 -0.92 12.63
C PRO A 478 26.13 0.01 13.86
N ARG A 479 25.17 0.94 13.89
CA ARG A 479 25.02 1.88 15.01
C ARG A 479 24.43 1.20 16.25
N LEU A 480 23.46 0.31 16.06
CA LEU A 480 22.84 -0.43 17.16
C LEU A 480 23.80 -1.46 17.77
N SER A 481 24.54 -2.21 16.96
CA SER A 481 25.49 -3.22 17.43
C SER A 481 26.63 -2.61 18.23
N ALA A 482 27.08 -1.39 17.89
CA ALA A 482 28.04 -0.63 18.69
C ALA A 482 27.49 -0.25 20.07
N LEU A 483 26.22 0.19 20.16
CA LEU A 483 25.56 0.47 21.44
C LEU A 483 25.40 -0.78 22.30
N ILE A 484 25.00 -1.90 21.69
CA ILE A 484 24.90 -3.20 22.36
C ILE A 484 26.28 -3.65 22.86
N ALA A 485 27.32 -3.52 22.04
CA ALA A 485 28.67 -3.91 22.43
C ALA A 485 29.17 -3.10 23.63
N ALA A 486 28.98 -1.77 23.62
CA ALA A 486 29.35 -0.91 24.74
C ALA A 486 28.55 -1.24 26.02
N HIS A 487 27.28 -1.60 25.89
CA HIS A 487 26.45 -2.03 27.00
C HIS A 487 26.93 -3.36 27.59
N ASN A 488 27.21 -4.34 26.74
CA ASN A 488 27.61 -5.69 27.13
C ASN A 488 29.01 -5.76 27.76
N THR A 489 29.92 -4.85 27.38
CA THR A 489 31.25 -4.76 27.99
C THR A 489 31.24 -4.07 29.36
N THR A 490 30.15 -3.38 29.72
CA THR A 490 30.03 -2.69 31.00
C THR A 490 29.73 -3.69 32.13
N PRO A 491 30.61 -3.81 33.16
CA PRO A 491 30.37 -4.75 34.26
C PRO A 491 29.07 -4.46 35.02
N GLY A 492 28.36 -5.52 35.39
CA GLY A 492 27.12 -5.43 36.17
C GLY A 492 25.84 -5.31 35.35
N ASN A 493 25.93 -5.02 34.05
CA ASN A 493 24.79 -5.04 33.12
C ASN A 493 24.37 -6.46 32.75
N ALA A 494 23.11 -6.59 32.29
CA ALA A 494 22.69 -7.78 31.56
C ALA A 494 23.40 -7.86 30.20
N GLN A 495 23.59 -9.08 29.69
CA GLN A 495 24.07 -9.33 28.35
C GLN A 495 22.90 -9.28 27.36
N ILE A 496 22.86 -8.25 26.52
CA ILE A 496 21.85 -8.10 25.48
C ILE A 496 22.22 -8.99 24.30
N VAL A 497 21.30 -9.87 23.91
CA VAL A 497 21.44 -10.81 22.80
C VAL A 497 20.52 -10.37 21.66
N PRO A 498 21.04 -9.74 20.61
CA PRO A 498 20.23 -9.32 19.48
C PRO A 498 19.84 -10.52 18.60
N VAL A 499 18.57 -10.57 18.19
CA VAL A 499 17.95 -11.60 17.36
C VAL A 499 17.20 -10.90 16.23
N LEU A 500 17.41 -11.35 14.99
CA LEU A 500 16.68 -10.85 13.83
C LEU A 500 15.66 -11.89 13.39
N LEU A 501 14.40 -11.50 13.36
CA LEU A 501 13.28 -12.30 12.92
C LEU A 501 12.76 -11.75 11.60
N GLU A 502 12.70 -12.57 10.56
CA GLU A 502 11.98 -12.27 9.33
C GLU A 502 10.67 -13.06 9.27
N ILE A 503 9.55 -12.35 9.14
CA ILE A 503 8.22 -12.96 9.00
C ILE A 503 7.83 -12.95 7.52
N SER A 504 8.53 -13.78 6.74
CA SER A 504 8.30 -13.88 5.30
C SER A 504 6.93 -14.47 5.00
N ASN A 505 6.21 -13.90 4.04
CA ASN A 505 4.91 -14.39 3.59
C ASN A 505 4.99 -15.09 2.22
N GLY A 506 6.21 -15.30 1.70
CA GLY A 506 6.45 -16.02 0.46
C GLY A 506 6.28 -17.53 0.66
N TYR A 507 5.47 -18.17 -0.19
CA TYR A 507 5.57 -19.62 -0.38
C TYR A 507 6.89 -19.86 -1.10
N ALA A 508 7.92 -20.40 -0.44
CA ALA A 508 9.27 -20.56 -0.97
C ALA A 508 9.29 -20.86 -2.48
N ARG A 509 9.53 -19.85 -3.34
CA ARG A 509 9.60 -20.02 -4.80
C ARG A 509 10.50 -19.01 -5.50
N VAL A 510 11.14 -19.57 -6.54
CA VAL A 510 12.05 -19.01 -7.54
C VAL A 510 11.45 -17.76 -8.22
N ALA A 511 12.15 -16.61 -8.19
CA ALA A 511 11.75 -15.41 -8.91
C ALA A 511 12.76 -15.06 -10.02
N ALA A 512 12.25 -14.70 -11.20
CA ALA A 512 13.03 -14.23 -12.36
C ALA A 512 13.07 -12.67 -12.39
N PRO A 513 14.14 -12.03 -12.92
CA PRO A 513 14.34 -10.59 -12.84
C PRO A 513 13.66 -9.79 -13.97
N ARG A 514 13.38 -8.49 -13.74
CA ARG A 514 12.84 -7.52 -14.73
C ARG A 514 13.71 -6.24 -14.83
N VAL A 515 13.78 -5.66 -16.04
CA VAL A 515 14.62 -4.52 -16.47
C VAL A 515 13.78 -3.23 -16.70
N SER A 516 14.35 -2.02 -16.52
CA SER A 516 13.67 -0.69 -16.52
C SER A 516 13.92 0.25 -17.73
N GLY A 517 12.97 1.17 -18.05
CA GLY A 517 13.08 2.28 -19.04
C GLY A 517 12.31 3.59 -18.65
N ARG A 518 12.53 4.73 -19.35
CA ARG A 518 12.02 6.10 -19.01
C ARG A 518 10.52 6.35 -19.30
N THR A 519 9.86 7.21 -18.49
CA THR A 519 8.37 7.26 -18.46
C THR A 519 7.65 8.59 -18.20
N VAL A 520 6.35 8.49 -18.53
CA VAL A 520 5.18 9.40 -18.45
C VAL A 520 4.14 8.72 -17.55
N GLU A 521 3.33 9.46 -16.79
CA GLU A 521 2.56 8.94 -15.64
C GLU A 521 1.51 7.86 -15.95
N GLY A 522 0.95 7.80 -17.17
CA GLY A 522 0.05 6.71 -17.60
C GLY A 522 0.72 5.34 -17.80
N LEU A 523 2.03 5.24 -17.59
CA LEU A 523 2.85 4.04 -17.81
C LEU A 523 3.50 3.48 -16.54
N VAL A 524 3.10 3.92 -15.34
CA VAL A 524 3.56 3.32 -14.09
C VAL A 524 2.89 1.93 -13.95
N PRO A 525 3.59 0.84 -14.30
CA PRO A 525 4.65 0.28 -13.48
C PRO A 525 5.95 0.02 -14.25
N THR A 526 6.00 0.35 -15.55
CA THR A 526 7.24 0.31 -16.33
C THR A 526 8.08 1.58 -16.14
N SER A 527 7.52 2.56 -15.42
CA SER A 527 8.08 3.87 -15.08
C SER A 527 9.14 3.99 -14.02
N THR A 528 9.46 2.93 -13.31
CA THR A 528 10.59 3.02 -12.39
C THR A 528 11.85 3.11 -13.25
N ARG A 529 12.22 4.33 -13.69
CA ARG A 529 13.55 4.65 -14.23
C ARG A 529 14.57 4.08 -13.25
N ALA A 530 15.66 3.54 -13.81
CA ALA A 530 16.78 2.88 -13.14
C ALA A 530 16.65 2.83 -11.61
N ARG A 531 16.46 1.63 -11.05
CA ARG A 531 16.41 1.39 -9.61
C ARG A 531 17.84 1.13 -9.11
N PRO A 532 18.66 2.16 -8.83
CA PRO A 532 20.04 1.96 -8.40
C PRO A 532 20.12 1.16 -7.09
N ASP A 533 19.06 1.22 -6.29
CA ASP A 533 18.97 0.67 -4.93
C ASP A 533 17.96 -0.47 -4.81
N ALA A 534 17.58 -1.11 -5.93
CA ALA A 534 16.78 -2.33 -5.84
C ALA A 534 17.62 -3.43 -5.19
N LEU A 535 17.29 -3.80 -3.95
CA LEU A 535 18.02 -4.84 -3.22
C LEU A 535 17.38 -6.20 -3.46
N ASP A 536 18.24 -7.17 -3.76
CA ASP A 536 17.84 -8.57 -3.88
C ASP A 536 17.55 -9.16 -2.50
N GLU A 537 16.39 -9.80 -2.35
CA GLU A 537 15.91 -10.38 -1.09
C GLU A 537 16.90 -11.41 -0.54
N ARG A 538 17.44 -12.29 -1.39
CA ARG A 538 18.43 -13.29 -0.97
C ARG A 538 19.74 -12.67 -0.54
N ALA A 539 20.19 -11.62 -1.22
CA ALA A 539 21.39 -10.90 -0.81
C ALA A 539 21.20 -10.26 0.58
N LEU A 540 20.02 -9.70 0.86
CA LEU A 540 19.67 -9.15 2.17
C LEU A 540 19.59 -10.23 3.25
N GLU A 541 18.97 -11.38 2.97
CA GLU A 541 18.94 -12.53 3.89
C GLU A 541 20.34 -13.06 4.18
N GLN A 542 21.22 -13.16 3.18
CA GLN A 542 22.62 -13.58 3.36
C GLN A 542 23.40 -12.57 4.20
N GLN A 543 23.20 -11.28 3.96
CA GLN A 543 23.81 -10.22 4.75
C GLN A 543 23.30 -10.24 6.20
N ALA A 544 22.00 -10.48 6.41
CA ALA A 544 21.39 -10.68 7.71
C ALA A 544 21.97 -11.90 8.43
N ALA A 545 22.02 -13.06 7.77
CA ALA A 545 22.61 -14.27 8.31
C ALA A 545 24.07 -14.04 8.72
N ALA A 546 24.87 -13.37 7.88
CA ALA A 546 26.26 -13.04 8.20
C ALA A 546 26.39 -12.04 9.36
N ALA A 547 25.54 -11.02 9.42
CA ALA A 547 25.57 -9.99 10.46
C ALA A 547 25.15 -10.51 11.84
N PHE A 548 24.30 -11.55 11.88
CA PHE A 548 23.78 -12.15 13.10
C PHE A 548 24.43 -13.51 13.42
N ALA A 549 25.32 -13.99 12.56
CA ALA A 549 26.18 -15.14 12.83
C ALA A 549 27.25 -14.82 13.87
N GLY A 550 27.66 -15.84 14.63
CA GLY A 550 28.78 -15.75 15.56
C GLY A 550 28.47 -15.05 16.87
N ARG A 551 29.50 -14.44 17.47
CA ARG A 551 29.46 -13.94 18.86
C ARG A 551 28.50 -12.77 19.04
N VAL A 552 27.93 -12.70 20.25
CA VAL A 552 27.15 -11.54 20.68
C VAL A 552 28.04 -10.29 20.72
N PRO A 553 27.63 -9.14 20.17
CA PRO A 553 28.43 -7.92 20.19
C PRO A 553 28.88 -7.57 21.61
N GLY A 554 30.19 -7.34 21.81
CA GLY A 554 30.77 -7.02 23.12
C GLY A 554 30.73 -8.15 24.15
N SER A 555 30.56 -9.42 23.72
CA SER A 555 30.44 -10.57 24.62
C SER A 555 31.19 -11.81 24.11
N ALA A 556 31.52 -12.74 25.02
CA ALA A 556 32.10 -14.05 24.68
C ALA A 556 31.04 -15.12 24.33
N LEU A 557 29.76 -14.78 24.48
CA LEU A 557 28.64 -15.68 24.23
C LEU A 557 28.48 -15.98 22.74
N ALA A 558 28.26 -17.26 22.42
CA ALA A 558 27.68 -17.69 21.15
C ALA A 558 26.27 -18.21 21.44
N CYS A 559 25.29 -17.50 20.92
CA CYS A 559 23.89 -17.87 21.05
C CYS A 559 23.43 -18.36 19.68
N ASP A 560 23.05 -19.63 19.58
CA ASP A 560 22.32 -20.12 18.42
C ASP A 560 20.87 -20.38 18.84
N LEU A 561 19.91 -20.00 17.99
CA LEU A 561 18.59 -20.60 18.10
C LEU A 561 18.71 -22.10 17.86
N ALA A 562 17.80 -22.86 18.47
CA ALA A 562 17.64 -24.27 18.17
C ALA A 562 17.69 -24.49 16.65
N LEU A 563 18.52 -25.44 16.18
CA LEU A 563 18.86 -25.80 14.80
C LEU A 563 20.20 -25.28 14.22
N ASN A 564 21.10 -24.68 15.01
CA ASN A 564 22.43 -24.19 14.55
C ASN A 564 22.34 -23.08 13.46
N GLU A 565 21.22 -22.36 13.38
CA GLU A 565 20.97 -21.34 12.33
C GLU A 565 21.41 -19.92 12.76
N GLY A 566 22.16 -19.77 13.85
CA GLY A 566 22.59 -18.47 14.37
C GLY A 566 21.44 -17.72 15.06
N ARG A 567 21.50 -16.37 15.01
CA ARG A 567 20.49 -15.46 15.61
C ARG A 567 19.60 -14.78 14.57
N PHE A 568 19.58 -15.31 13.36
CA PHE A 568 18.69 -14.89 12.29
C PHE A 568 17.68 -16.01 12.03
N VAL A 569 16.38 -15.69 12.08
CA VAL A 569 15.30 -16.66 11.97
C VAL A 569 14.32 -16.21 10.90
N VAL A 570 13.99 -17.10 9.99
CA VAL A 570 12.96 -16.86 8.97
C VAL A 570 11.74 -17.70 9.30
N ILE A 571 10.60 -17.07 9.49
CA ILE A 571 9.29 -17.72 9.65
C ILE A 571 8.49 -17.49 8.38
N SER A 572 8.31 -18.56 7.61
CA SER A 572 7.56 -18.55 6.36
C SER A 572 6.47 -19.63 6.32
N PRO A 573 5.38 -19.41 5.58
CA PRO A 573 4.43 -20.47 5.26
C PRO A 573 5.12 -21.60 4.50
N ARG A 574 4.73 -22.85 4.76
CA ARG A 574 5.28 -24.02 4.05
C ARG A 574 4.51 -24.26 2.77
N ILE A 575 5.19 -24.75 1.73
CA ILE A 575 4.52 -25.18 0.48
C ILE A 575 3.53 -26.30 0.83
N SER A 576 2.23 -26.04 0.61
CA SER A 576 1.14 -27.00 0.79
C SER A 576 0.34 -27.11 -0.52
N PRO A 577 -0.27 -28.26 -0.84
CA PRO A 577 -1.25 -28.35 -1.93
C PRO A 577 -2.42 -27.39 -1.66
N GLY A 578 -2.65 -26.43 -2.56
CA GLY A 578 -3.66 -25.39 -2.41
C GLY A 578 -3.42 -24.19 -3.32
N LEU A 579 -4.43 -23.33 -3.48
CA LEU A 579 -4.26 -22.04 -4.14
C LEU A 579 -3.57 -21.08 -3.16
N PRO A 580 -2.42 -20.48 -3.50
CA PRO A 580 -1.76 -19.53 -2.62
C PRO A 580 -2.67 -18.33 -2.37
N ALA A 581 -2.69 -17.83 -1.14
CA ALA A 581 -3.45 -16.63 -0.80
C ALA A 581 -3.05 -15.45 -1.71
N PRO A 582 -4.03 -14.69 -2.24
CA PRO A 582 -3.77 -13.66 -3.24
C PRO A 582 -3.00 -12.48 -2.65
N LEU A 583 -2.20 -11.84 -3.50
CA LEU A 583 -1.58 -10.54 -3.23
C LEU A 583 -2.61 -9.43 -3.48
N ALA A 584 -3.60 -9.32 -2.60
CA ALA A 584 -4.73 -8.39 -2.73
C ALA A 584 -4.95 -7.60 -1.44
N TRP A 585 -5.82 -6.59 -1.50
CA TRP A 585 -6.30 -5.81 -0.34
C TRP A 585 -7.64 -6.36 0.20
N SER A 586 -7.93 -7.63 -0.07
CA SER A 586 -9.06 -8.39 0.45
C SER A 586 -8.67 -9.85 0.51
N LEU A 587 -9.13 -10.57 1.53
CA LEU A 587 -8.91 -12.00 1.71
C LEU A 587 -10.26 -12.72 1.76
N SER A 588 -10.33 -13.89 1.13
CA SER A 588 -11.46 -14.81 1.34
C SER A 588 -11.28 -15.56 2.65
N THR A 589 -12.38 -16.07 3.20
CA THR A 589 -12.35 -16.95 4.39
C THR A 589 -11.47 -18.18 4.17
N LEU A 590 -11.52 -18.77 2.97
CA LEU A 590 -10.63 -19.88 2.58
C LEU A 590 -9.15 -19.50 2.68
N ALA A 591 -8.78 -18.27 2.30
CA ALA A 591 -7.40 -17.80 2.38
C ALA A 591 -6.97 -17.53 3.84
N THR A 592 -7.84 -16.96 4.67
CA THR A 592 -7.55 -16.74 6.10
C THR A 592 -7.39 -18.07 6.85
N ASP A 593 -8.25 -19.05 6.57
CA ASP A 593 -8.20 -20.38 7.18
C ASP A 593 -6.91 -21.12 6.79
N ASP A 594 -6.51 -21.05 5.52
CA ASP A 594 -5.25 -21.62 5.03
C ASP A 594 -4.03 -20.96 5.68
N LEU A 595 -4.00 -19.63 5.78
CA LEU A 595 -2.93 -18.90 6.45
C LEU A 595 -2.85 -19.24 7.94
N SER A 596 -4.00 -19.37 8.63
CA SER A 596 -4.04 -19.78 10.04
C SER A 596 -3.45 -21.19 10.23
N ALA A 597 -3.88 -22.16 9.41
CA ALA A 597 -3.35 -23.51 9.46
C ALA A 597 -1.85 -23.59 9.12
N GLN A 598 -1.37 -22.77 8.17
CA GLN A 598 0.05 -22.71 7.84
C GLN A 598 0.89 -22.05 8.94
N ARG A 599 0.34 -21.07 9.66
CA ARG A 599 0.99 -20.42 10.80
C ARG A 599 1.22 -21.44 11.90
N GLU A 600 0.19 -22.21 12.26
CA GLU A 600 0.32 -23.29 13.25
C GLU A 600 1.46 -24.25 12.88
N ARG A 601 1.52 -24.70 11.61
CA ARG A 601 2.60 -25.58 11.11
C ARG A 601 3.98 -24.93 11.08
N ALA A 602 4.07 -23.64 10.77
CA ALA A 602 5.34 -22.90 10.75
C ALA A 602 5.88 -22.73 12.18
N LEU A 603 4.99 -22.49 13.14
CA LEU A 603 5.35 -22.23 14.53
C LEU A 603 5.54 -23.49 15.38
N VAL A 604 5.22 -24.70 14.91
CA VAL A 604 5.44 -25.94 15.69
C VAL A 604 6.88 -26.07 16.18
N THR A 605 7.87 -25.78 15.32
CA THR A 605 9.28 -26.03 15.62
C THR A 605 9.96 -24.82 16.26
N LEU A 606 9.85 -23.65 15.62
CA LEU A 606 10.56 -22.42 16.05
C LEU A 606 9.75 -21.58 17.06
N GLY A 607 8.42 -21.68 17.03
CA GLY A 607 7.54 -20.87 17.87
C GLY A 607 7.77 -21.04 19.37
N PRO A 608 7.88 -22.26 19.93
CA PRO A 608 8.20 -22.45 21.34
C PRO A 608 9.54 -21.83 21.75
N ALA A 609 10.57 -21.92 20.91
CA ALA A 609 11.89 -21.35 21.19
C ALA A 609 11.83 -19.81 21.23
N VAL A 610 11.21 -19.19 20.23
CA VAL A 610 11.05 -17.72 20.18
C VAL A 610 10.17 -17.22 21.32
N ARG A 611 9.05 -17.89 21.63
CA ARG A 611 8.20 -17.55 22.78
C ARG A 611 8.93 -17.68 24.11
N ALA A 612 9.71 -18.74 24.28
CA ALA A 612 10.54 -18.93 25.46
C ALA A 612 11.51 -17.75 25.58
N TRP A 613 12.23 -17.38 24.52
CA TRP A 613 13.14 -16.24 24.55
C TRP A 613 12.42 -14.91 24.83
N ALA A 614 11.21 -14.72 24.30
CA ALA A 614 10.44 -13.52 24.56
C ALA A 614 9.98 -13.40 26.03
N THR A 615 9.80 -14.53 26.74
CA THR A 615 9.22 -14.59 28.09
C THR A 615 10.25 -14.90 29.19
N SER A 616 11.37 -15.55 28.86
CA SER A 616 12.38 -16.02 29.81
C SER A 616 13.74 -15.34 29.60
N ASN A 617 14.68 -15.64 30.50
CA ASN A 617 16.09 -15.35 30.26
C ASN A 617 16.67 -16.39 29.28
N LEU A 618 17.58 -15.93 28.43
CA LEU A 618 18.32 -16.78 27.50
C LEU A 618 19.39 -17.61 28.21
N SER A 619 19.67 -18.81 27.69
CA SER A 619 20.76 -19.68 28.13
C SER A 619 21.70 -19.96 26.96
N CYS A 620 22.52 -18.97 26.60
CA CYS A 620 23.56 -19.11 25.58
C CYS A 620 24.81 -19.78 26.14
N LEU A 621 25.50 -20.54 25.28
CA LEU A 621 26.77 -21.17 25.61
C LEU A 621 27.92 -20.17 25.42
N VAL A 622 28.95 -20.27 26.26
CA VAL A 622 30.20 -19.55 26.06
C VAL A 622 30.94 -20.23 24.91
N SER A 623 31.26 -19.48 23.85
CA SER A 623 32.08 -20.04 22.77
C SER A 623 33.48 -20.36 23.30
N ALA A 624 33.95 -21.59 23.08
CA ALA A 624 35.35 -21.92 23.34
C ALA A 624 36.25 -20.95 22.54
N PRO A 625 37.39 -20.50 23.09
CA PRO A 625 38.33 -19.70 22.31
C PRO A 625 38.72 -20.50 21.06
N ALA A 626 38.65 -19.86 19.89
CA ALA A 626 39.13 -20.47 18.65
C ALA A 626 40.59 -20.87 18.88
N ALA A 627 40.89 -22.17 18.74
CA ALA A 627 42.26 -22.64 18.75
C ALA A 627 43.00 -21.92 17.60
N SER A 628 44.04 -21.19 17.97
CA SER A 628 44.88 -20.36 17.09
C SER A 628 45.54 -21.15 15.99
#